data_AF-A0A127VF67-F1
#
_entry.id   AF-A0A127VF67-F1
#
_cell.length_a   1.000
_cell.length_b   1.000
_cell.length_c   1.000
_cell.angle_alpha   90.00
_cell.angle_beta   90.00
_cell.angle_gamma   90.00
#
_symmetry.space_group_name_H-M   'P 1'
#
loop_
_entity.id
_entity.type
_entity.pdbx_description
1 polymer ?
#
loop_
_entity_poly.entity_id
_entity_poly.type
_entity_poly.pdbx_seq_one_letter_code
_entity_poly.pdbx_strand_id
1 'polypeptide(L)'
;MKDEVTNSALSDNNQLLDKYNPIMYGIIADVFEVNEIKFAVFERVVEKARNTIDQFDPSNGRLFLFLLKILQQSVRDEIANSNTPITALYRKGTFFDVINGNDYAVFFDVFFIGKPIELLAELNNQPPEQIRKSLFRAIKCLRGHFCPEPP
;
A
#
# COMPACT_ATOMS: atom_id res chain seq x y z
N MET A 1 -7.09 2.95 38.05
CA MET A 1 -6.84 1.61 37.45
C MET A 1 -7.44 1.41 36.05
N LYS A 2 -8.17 2.36 35.44
CA LYS A 2 -8.59 2.25 34.03
C LYS A 2 -7.64 2.96 33.04
N ASP A 3 -6.82 3.90 33.50
CA ASP A 3 -5.97 4.73 32.62
C ASP A 3 -4.62 4.10 32.25
N GLU A 4 -4.12 3.16 33.06
CA GLU A 4 -2.83 2.49 32.80
C GLU A 4 -2.94 1.41 31.70
N VAL A 5 -4.08 0.72 31.61
CA VAL A 5 -4.29 -0.37 30.64
C VAL A 5 -4.45 0.18 29.21
N THR A 6 -5.16 1.30 29.06
CA THR A 6 -5.38 1.96 27.77
C THR A 6 -4.07 2.57 27.22
N ASN A 7 -3.25 3.16 28.09
CA ASN A 7 -1.94 3.71 27.71
C ASN A 7 -0.93 2.62 27.31
N SER A 8 -0.99 1.43 27.92
CA SER A 8 -0.15 0.30 27.55
C SER A 8 -0.50 -0.27 26.17
N ALA A 9 -1.79 -0.46 25.87
CA ALA A 9 -2.23 -1.00 24.59
C ALA A 9 -1.97 -0.05 23.41
N LEU A 10 -2.15 1.26 23.61
CA LEU A 10 -1.79 2.30 22.63
C LEU A 10 -0.27 2.33 22.37
N SER A 11 0.54 2.15 23.41
CA SER A 11 2.00 2.05 23.28
C SER A 11 2.41 0.83 22.45
N ASP A 12 1.80 -0.33 22.68
CA ASP A 12 2.11 -1.58 21.96
C ASP A 12 1.68 -1.51 20.48
N ASN A 13 0.53 -0.89 20.20
CA ASN A 13 0.05 -0.65 18.83
C ASN A 13 0.97 0.31 18.07
N ASN A 14 1.46 1.37 18.70
CA ASN A 14 2.40 2.31 18.08
C ASN A 14 3.75 1.66 17.76
N GLN A 15 4.27 0.82 18.65
CA GLN A 15 5.49 0.05 18.37
C GLN A 15 5.30 -0.95 17.22
N LEU A 16 4.10 -1.51 17.08
CA LEU A 16 3.77 -2.40 15.98
C LEU A 16 3.71 -1.63 14.65
N LEU A 17 3.16 -0.42 14.64
CA LEU A 17 3.16 0.47 13.46
C LEU A 17 4.58 0.83 13.01
N ASP A 18 5.47 1.13 13.96
CA ASP A 18 6.84 1.54 13.66
C ASP A 18 7.64 0.48 12.88
N LYS A 19 7.30 -0.81 13.03
CA LYS A 19 7.88 -1.90 12.24
C LYS A 19 7.52 -1.83 10.76
N TYR A 20 6.35 -1.28 10.42
CA TYR A 20 5.86 -1.16 9.05
C TYR A 20 6.20 0.17 8.39
N ASN A 21 6.63 1.18 9.16
CA ASN A 21 7.01 2.49 8.64
C ASN A 21 8.01 2.44 7.47
N PRO A 22 9.12 1.67 7.54
CA PRO A 22 10.07 1.58 6.42
C PRO A 22 9.43 0.98 5.16
N ILE A 23 8.57 -0.03 5.32
CA ILE A 23 7.86 -0.67 4.21
C ILE A 23 6.89 0.31 3.57
N MET A 24 6.08 1.01 4.38
CA MET A 24 5.14 2.02 3.90
C MET A 24 5.83 3.16 3.17
N TYR A 25 6.93 3.69 3.72
CA TYR A 25 7.71 4.72 3.06
C TYR A 25 8.31 4.22 1.74
N GLY A 26 8.85 2.99 1.72
CA GLY A 26 9.34 2.37 0.50
C GLY A 26 8.28 2.30 -0.59
N ILE A 27 7.06 1.84 -0.26
CA ILE A 27 5.94 1.81 -1.22
C ILE A 27 5.59 3.21 -1.74
N ILE A 28 5.61 4.23 -0.89
CA ILE A 28 5.36 5.63 -1.31
C ILE A 28 6.47 6.11 -2.25
N ALA A 29 7.72 5.73 -1.98
CA ALA A 29 8.86 6.05 -2.84
C ALA A 29 8.82 5.34 -4.21
N ASP A 30 8.04 4.26 -4.34
CA ASP A 30 7.77 3.60 -5.63
C ASP A 30 6.81 4.42 -6.52
N VAL A 31 6.01 5.31 -5.91
CA VAL A 31 4.95 6.08 -6.59
C VAL A 31 5.40 7.50 -6.94
N PHE A 32 6.11 8.16 -6.02
CA PHE A 32 6.51 9.56 -6.17
C PHE A 32 8.03 9.69 -6.25
N GLU A 33 8.54 10.57 -7.12
CA GLU A 33 9.98 10.87 -7.16
C GLU A 33 10.39 12.00 -6.22
N VAL A 34 9.53 13.01 -6.05
CA VAL A 34 9.79 14.22 -5.27
C VAL A 34 9.77 13.88 -3.77
N ASN A 35 10.86 14.19 -3.06
CA ASN A 35 11.03 13.79 -1.67
C ASN A 35 10.02 14.47 -0.74
N GLU A 36 9.74 15.75 -0.98
CA GLU A 36 8.76 16.53 -0.22
C GLU A 36 7.38 15.87 -0.25
N ILE A 37 6.99 15.35 -1.42
CA ILE A 37 5.72 14.65 -1.60
C ILE A 37 5.73 13.30 -0.90
N LYS A 38 6.83 12.53 -1.01
CA LYS A 38 6.97 11.26 -0.28
C LYS A 38 6.79 11.46 1.22
N PHE A 39 7.45 12.47 1.79
CA PHE A 39 7.35 12.77 3.22
C PHE A 39 5.94 13.22 3.60
N ALA A 40 5.34 14.16 2.85
CA ALA A 40 3.99 14.63 3.13
C ALA A 40 2.95 13.50 3.07
N VAL A 41 3.03 12.61 2.08
CA VAL A 41 2.15 11.43 1.98
C VAL A 41 2.40 10.49 3.15
N PHE A 42 3.66 10.21 3.48
CA PHE A 42 4.02 9.31 4.56
C PHE A 42 3.53 9.79 5.93
N GLU A 43 3.71 11.08 6.24
CA GLU A 43 3.21 11.68 7.48
C GLU A 43 1.69 11.50 7.62
N ARG A 44 0.93 11.76 6.54
CA ARG A 44 -0.52 11.53 6.53
C ARG A 44 -0.89 10.07 6.72
N VAL A 45 -0.12 9.13 6.17
CA VAL A 45 -0.34 7.69 6.36
C VAL A 45 -0.13 7.31 7.83
N VAL A 46 0.97 7.75 8.43
CA VAL A 46 1.26 7.48 9.85
C VAL A 46 0.21 8.10 10.76
N GLU A 47 -0.18 9.35 10.51
CA GLU A 47 -1.21 10.04 11.27
C GLU A 47 -2.56 9.31 11.18
N LYS A 48 -3.04 9.00 9.97
CA LYS A 48 -4.28 8.25 9.76
C LYS A 48 -4.21 6.87 10.41
N ALA A 49 -3.08 6.17 10.31
CA ALA A 49 -2.88 4.86 10.93
C ALA A 49 -2.99 4.95 12.45
N ARG A 50 -2.29 5.89 13.09
CA ARG A 50 -2.35 6.10 14.55
C ARG A 50 -3.76 6.44 15.03
N ASN A 51 -4.49 7.25 14.27
CA ASN A 51 -5.86 7.65 14.64
C ASN A 51 -6.91 6.56 14.42
N THR A 52 -6.56 5.48 13.71
CA THR A 52 -7.50 4.39 13.38
C THR A 52 -7.06 3.02 13.89
N ILE A 53 -5.86 2.92 14.49
CA ILE A 53 -5.28 1.65 14.93
C ILE A 53 -6.10 0.96 16.03
N ASP A 54 -6.85 1.71 16.84
CA ASP A 54 -7.73 1.11 17.85
C ASP A 54 -8.92 0.34 17.24
N GLN A 55 -9.19 0.55 15.95
CA GLN A 55 -10.18 -0.21 15.17
C GLN A 55 -9.59 -1.49 14.56
N PHE A 56 -8.26 -1.65 14.61
CA PHE A 56 -7.60 -2.85 14.12
C PHE A 56 -7.80 -3.98 15.12
N ASP A 57 -8.36 -5.09 14.64
CA ASP A 57 -8.49 -6.33 15.38
C ASP A 57 -7.28 -7.24 15.08
N PRO A 58 -6.35 -7.41 16.05
CA PRO A 58 -5.14 -8.23 15.88
C PRO A 58 -5.45 -9.70 15.60
N SER A 59 -6.61 -10.21 16.01
CA SER A 59 -7.00 -11.61 15.84
C SER A 59 -7.16 -11.99 14.35
N ASN A 60 -7.37 -11.00 13.47
CA ASN A 60 -7.47 -11.21 12.04
C ASN A 60 -6.11 -11.26 11.33
N GLY A 61 -4.99 -10.98 12.02
CA GLY A 61 -3.62 -11.14 11.49
C GLY A 61 -3.28 -10.29 10.25
N ARG A 62 -4.04 -9.23 9.98
CA ARG A 62 -4.02 -8.50 8.69
C ARG A 62 -3.60 -7.04 8.84
N LEU A 63 -2.72 -6.71 9.79
CA LEU A 63 -2.28 -5.34 10.02
C LEU A 63 -1.70 -4.70 8.76
N PHE A 64 -0.88 -5.45 8.02
CA PHE A 64 -0.31 -4.95 6.77
C PHE A 64 -1.40 -4.54 5.76
N LEU A 65 -2.49 -5.33 5.62
CA LEU A 65 -3.60 -4.99 4.73
C LEU A 65 -4.38 -3.77 5.19
N PHE A 66 -4.53 -3.60 6.51
CA PHE A 66 -5.13 -2.41 7.09
C PHE A 66 -4.31 -1.17 6.75
N LEU A 67 -3.00 -1.20 7.00
CA LEU A 67 -2.09 -0.11 6.67
C LEU A 67 -2.02 0.17 5.16
N LEU A 68 -2.02 -0.89 4.35
CA LEU A 68 -1.98 -0.77 2.89
C LEU A 68 -3.21 -0.04 2.34
N LYS A 69 -4.40 -0.19 2.95
CA LYS A 69 -5.60 0.59 2.59
C LYS A 69 -5.44 2.08 2.91
N ILE A 70 -4.90 2.40 4.09
CA ILE A 70 -4.65 3.79 4.51
C ILE A 70 -3.64 4.45 3.57
N LEU A 71 -2.58 3.72 3.22
CA LEU A 71 -1.57 4.14 2.26
C LEU A 71 -2.18 4.38 0.88
N GLN A 72 -2.93 3.42 0.36
CA GLN A 72 -3.59 3.53 -0.95
C GLN A 72 -4.46 4.79 -1.03
N GLN A 73 -5.29 5.04 -0.02
CA GLN A 73 -6.14 6.21 0.00
C GLN A 73 -5.32 7.50 0.03
N SER A 74 -4.28 7.56 0.86
CA SER A 74 -3.46 8.78 1.00
C SER A 74 -2.63 9.09 -0.25
N VAL A 75 -2.21 8.06 -1.00
CA VAL A 75 -1.58 8.19 -2.32
C VAL A 75 -2.59 8.70 -3.34
N ARG A 76 -3.80 8.12 -3.40
CA ARG A 76 -4.86 8.56 -4.31
C ARG A 76 -5.29 10.01 -4.04
N ASP A 77 -5.43 10.38 -2.76
CA ASP A 77 -5.73 11.74 -2.35
C ASP A 77 -4.65 12.71 -2.85
N GLU A 78 -3.37 12.36 -2.74
CA GLU A 78 -2.28 13.19 -3.26
C GLU A 78 -2.37 13.34 -4.78
N ILE A 79 -2.54 12.23 -5.51
CA ILE A 79 -2.67 12.22 -6.97
C ILE A 79 -3.84 13.09 -7.44
N ALA A 80 -4.98 13.04 -6.76
CA ALA A 80 -6.17 13.78 -7.15
C ALA A 80 -6.06 15.29 -6.86
N ASN A 81 -5.34 15.67 -5.80
CA ASN A 81 -5.29 17.06 -5.32
C ASN A 81 -4.08 17.85 -5.82
N SER A 82 -3.17 17.21 -6.56
CA SER A 82 -1.93 17.84 -7.01
C SER A 82 -1.68 17.58 -8.50
N ASN A 83 -0.99 18.51 -9.17
CA ASN A 83 -0.40 18.24 -10.49
C ASN A 83 0.90 17.43 -10.37
N THR A 84 0.99 16.56 -9.36
CA THR A 84 2.21 15.84 -9.04
C THR A 84 2.56 14.91 -10.19
N PRO A 85 3.77 15.01 -10.75
CA PRO A 85 4.22 14.06 -11.75
C PRO A 85 4.28 12.67 -11.12
N ILE A 86 3.36 11.79 -11.52
CA ILE A 86 3.41 10.37 -11.18
C ILE A 86 4.43 9.73 -12.10
N THR A 87 5.60 9.47 -11.56
CA THR A 87 6.65 8.71 -12.23
C THR A 87 6.51 7.28 -11.76
N ALA A 88 5.56 6.54 -12.34
CA ALA A 88 5.46 5.11 -12.13
C ALA A 88 6.80 4.46 -12.48
N LEU A 89 7.61 4.18 -11.46
CA LEU A 89 8.91 3.55 -11.65
C LEU A 89 8.65 2.05 -11.78
N TYR A 90 8.21 1.62 -12.96
CA TYR A 90 7.99 0.20 -13.29
C TYR A 90 9.28 -0.66 -13.26
N ARG A 91 10.35 -0.20 -12.61
CA ARG A 91 11.70 -0.79 -12.68
C ARG A 91 12.45 -0.83 -11.36
N LYS A 92 11.89 -0.30 -10.26
CA LYS A 92 12.51 -0.31 -8.93
C LYS A 92 11.44 -0.14 -7.86
N GLY A 93 11.66 -0.71 -6.68
CA GLY A 93 10.80 -0.44 -5.54
C GLY A 93 10.44 -1.63 -4.68
N THR A 94 9.92 -1.37 -3.47
CA THR A 94 9.52 -2.39 -2.50
C THR A 94 8.55 -3.42 -3.09
N PHE A 95 7.58 -2.97 -3.89
CA PHE A 95 6.64 -3.89 -4.55
C PHE A 95 7.19 -4.50 -5.83
N PHE A 96 8.04 -3.78 -6.55
CA PHE A 96 8.71 -4.30 -7.75
C PHE A 96 9.66 -5.45 -7.43
N ASP A 97 10.33 -5.42 -6.27
CA ASP A 97 11.24 -6.49 -5.85
C ASP A 97 10.50 -7.80 -5.50
N VAL A 98 9.18 -7.72 -5.29
CA VAL A 98 8.32 -8.86 -4.93
C VAL A 98 7.46 -9.34 -6.10
N ILE A 99 7.09 -8.45 -7.01
CA ILE A 99 6.19 -8.72 -8.13
C ILE A 99 6.96 -8.68 -9.46
N ASN A 100 6.71 -9.61 -10.37
CA ASN A 100 7.26 -9.52 -11.73
C ASN A 100 6.86 -8.20 -12.40
N GLY A 101 7.78 -7.53 -13.10
CA GLY A 101 7.55 -6.21 -13.70
C GLY A 101 6.28 -6.07 -14.55
N ASN A 102 5.88 -7.09 -15.30
CA ASN A 102 4.63 -7.06 -16.09
C ASN A 102 3.39 -7.04 -15.18
N ASP A 103 3.40 -7.85 -14.11
CA ASP A 103 2.31 -7.91 -13.15
C ASP A 103 2.31 -6.68 -12.23
N TYR A 104 3.48 -6.09 -11.96
CA TYR A 104 3.61 -4.86 -11.20
C TYR A 104 2.98 -3.67 -11.92
N ALA A 105 3.18 -3.55 -13.24
CA ALA A 105 2.59 -2.45 -14.00
C ALA A 105 1.05 -2.46 -13.94
N VAL A 106 0.45 -3.64 -14.12
CA VAL A 106 -1.00 -3.84 -13.96
C VAL A 106 -1.45 -3.54 -12.53
N PHE A 107 -0.74 -4.07 -11.52
CA PHE A 107 -1.06 -3.80 -10.13
C PHE A 107 -1.02 -2.31 -9.81
N PHE A 108 0.02 -1.60 -10.23
CA PHE A 108 0.20 -0.17 -9.96
C PHE A 108 -0.96 0.66 -10.53
N ASP A 109 -1.30 0.42 -11.79
CA ASP A 109 -2.37 1.15 -12.48
C ASP A 109 -3.75 0.90 -11.86
N VAL A 110 -4.05 -0.33 -11.44
CA VAL A 110 -5.32 -0.64 -10.77
C VAL A 110 -5.33 -0.12 -9.34
N PHE A 111 -4.27 -0.41 -8.58
CA PHE A 111 -4.23 -0.19 -7.14
C PHE A 111 -4.02 1.28 -6.80
N PHE A 112 -3.00 1.93 -7.35
CA PHE A 112 -2.69 3.32 -7.03
C PHE A 112 -3.45 4.31 -7.90
N ILE A 113 -3.50 4.07 -9.22
CA ILE A 113 -4.14 5.02 -10.15
C ILE A 113 -5.66 4.83 -10.21
N GLY A 114 -6.16 3.62 -9.95
CA GLY A 114 -7.59 3.34 -10.01
C GLY A 114 -8.12 3.17 -11.43
N LYS A 115 -7.25 2.84 -12.40
CA LYS A 115 -7.69 2.56 -13.77
C LYS A 115 -8.59 1.32 -13.81
N PRO A 116 -9.72 1.36 -14.53
CA PRO A 116 -10.56 0.17 -14.76
C PRO A 116 -9.78 -0.92 -15.49
N ILE A 117 -10.10 -2.19 -15.18
CA ILE A 117 -9.48 -3.35 -15.83
C ILE A 117 -9.73 -3.34 -17.34
N GLU A 118 -10.94 -2.92 -17.74
CA GLU A 118 -11.39 -2.87 -19.13
C GLU A 118 -10.55 -1.86 -19.93
N LEU A 119 -10.28 -0.69 -19.37
CA LEU A 119 -9.40 0.31 -19.98
C LEU A 119 -7.96 -0.22 -20.13
N LEU A 120 -7.43 -0.90 -19.12
CA LEU A 120 -6.10 -1.50 -19.20
C LEU A 120 -6.02 -2.61 -20.24
N ALA A 121 -7.08 -3.41 -20.37
CA ALA A 121 -7.18 -4.46 -21.38
C ALA A 121 -7.09 -3.88 -22.79
N GLU A 122 -7.82 -2.79 -23.05
CA GLU A 122 -7.75 -2.05 -24.32
C GLU A 122 -6.36 -1.48 -24.58
N LEU A 123 -5.77 -0.75 -23.61
CA LEU A 123 -4.45 -0.14 -23.77
C LEU A 123 -3.33 -1.15 -24.01
N ASN A 124 -3.43 -2.34 -23.42
CA ASN A 124 -2.43 -3.40 -23.58
C ASN A 124 -2.74 -4.36 -24.74
N ASN A 125 -3.82 -4.15 -25.48
CA ASN A 125 -4.31 -5.07 -26.52
C ASN A 125 -4.43 -6.52 -26.02
N GLN A 126 -5.00 -6.70 -24.83
CA GLN A 126 -5.18 -8.01 -24.17
C GLN A 126 -6.63 -8.21 -23.72
N PRO A 127 -7.10 -9.47 -23.60
CA PRO A 127 -8.39 -9.74 -22.97
C PRO A 127 -8.42 -9.30 -21.49
N PRO A 128 -9.55 -8.78 -20.96
CA PRO A 128 -9.69 -8.40 -19.55
C PRO A 128 -9.33 -9.52 -18.57
N GLU A 129 -9.56 -10.78 -18.92
CA GLU A 129 -9.20 -11.94 -18.13
C GLU A 129 -7.68 -12.05 -17.91
N GLN A 130 -6.87 -11.63 -18.87
CA GLN A 130 -5.41 -11.63 -18.73
C GLN A 130 -4.96 -10.54 -17.74
N ILE A 131 -5.54 -9.35 -17.81
CA ILE A 131 -5.31 -8.27 -16.84
C ILE A 131 -5.70 -8.72 -15.43
N ARG A 132 -6.87 -9.37 -15.27
CA ARG A 132 -7.30 -9.93 -13.97
C ARG A 132 -6.34 -11.00 -13.44
N LYS A 133 -5.85 -11.90 -14.30
CA LYS A 133 -4.85 -12.91 -13.90
C LYS A 133 -3.55 -12.25 -13.44
N SER A 134 -3.09 -11.24 -14.16
CA SER A 134 -1.89 -10.48 -13.83
C SER A 134 -2.02 -9.80 -12.45
N LEU A 135 -3.14 -9.11 -12.22
CA LEU A 135 -3.46 -8.50 -10.92
C LEU A 135 -3.53 -9.56 -9.80
N PHE A 136 -4.18 -10.70 -10.06
CA PHE A 136 -4.27 -11.78 -9.07
C PHE A 136 -2.89 -12.34 -8.69
N ARG A 137 -2.00 -12.53 -9.67
CA ARG A 137 -0.62 -12.97 -9.41
C ARG A 137 0.15 -11.95 -8.57
N ALA A 138 0.05 -10.66 -8.89
CA ALA A 138 0.68 -9.60 -8.10
C ALA A 138 0.21 -9.62 -6.65
N ILE A 139 -1.11 -9.66 -6.42
CA ILE A 139 -1.71 -9.73 -5.08
C ILE A 139 -1.24 -10.99 -4.33
N LYS A 140 -1.19 -12.15 -5.01
CA LYS A 140 -0.71 -13.40 -4.40
C LYS A 140 0.75 -13.30 -3.96
N CYS A 141 1.62 -12.70 -4.76
CA CYS A 141 3.03 -12.50 -4.42
C CYS A 141 3.18 -11.59 -3.20
N LEU A 142 2.49 -10.45 -3.20
CA LEU A 142 2.50 -9.52 -2.06
C LEU A 142 1.97 -10.17 -0.78
N ARG A 143 0.89 -10.96 -0.88
CA ARG A 143 0.34 -11.68 0.27
C ARG A 143 1.33 -12.68 0.83
N GLY A 144 1.99 -13.48 -0.03
CA GLY A 144 2.99 -14.44 0.40
C GLY A 144 4.22 -13.81 1.07
N HIS A 145 4.56 -12.57 0.69
CA HIS A 145 5.73 -11.87 1.21
C HIS A 145 5.44 -11.09 2.51
N PHE A 146 4.35 -10.32 2.54
CA PHE A 146 4.06 -9.37 3.64
C PHE A 146 3.00 -9.87 4.64
N CYS A 147 2.23 -10.90 4.28
CA CYS A 147 1.22 -11.54 5.13
C CYS A 147 1.40 -13.07 5.13
N PRO A 148 2.57 -13.59 5.55
CA PRO A 148 2.74 -15.04 5.64
C PRO A 148 1.67 -15.61 6.58
N GLU A 149 1.00 -16.68 6.14
CA GLU A 149 0.09 -17.41 7.02
C GLU A 149 0.90 -17.92 8.22
N PRO A 150 0.36 -17.84 9.45
CA PRO A 150 1.01 -18.45 10.59
C PRO A 150 1.17 -19.96 10.32
N PRO A 151 2.28 -20.57 10.78
CA PRO A 151 2.56 -21.99 10.59
C PRO A 151 1.48 -22.91 11.17
#